data_AF-A0AAV1URG5-F1
#
_entry.id   AF-A0AAV1URG5-F1
#
_cell.length_a   1.000
_cell.length_b   1.000
_cell.length_c   1.000
_cell.angle_alpha   90.00
_cell.angle_beta   90.00
_cell.angle_gamma   90.00
#
_symmetry.space_group_name_H-M   'P 1'
#
loop_
_entity.id
_entity.type
_entity.pdbx_description
1 polymer ?
#
loop_
_entity_poly.entity_id
_entity_poly.type
_entity_poly.pdbx_seq_one_letter_code
_entity_poly.pdbx_strand_id
1 'polypeptide(L)'
;MKLSTVFTPALVAVACLFQSTAAEGQSSIHVRVHVEESPHGICYKECEAGSYCQNGTDTCIKPTGTQCFHPDKGVIVDQGCDHGFVCKEGKCVYK
;
A
#
# COMPACT_ATOMS: atom_id res chain seq x y z
N MET A 1 70.41 -29.35 7.12
CA MET A 1 69.31 -28.83 7.95
C MET A 1 68.86 -27.53 7.29
N LYS A 2 67.72 -27.49 6.58
CA LYS A 2 66.39 -27.04 7.09
C LYS A 2 66.52 -25.65 7.73
N LEU A 3 65.89 -24.58 7.24
CA LEU A 3 64.45 -24.33 7.43
C LEU A 3 63.91 -23.36 6.37
N SER A 4 62.83 -23.80 5.72
CA SER A 4 62.10 -23.09 4.67
C SER A 4 61.28 -21.92 5.20
N THR A 5 61.26 -20.89 4.37
CA THR A 5 60.28 -19.81 4.21
C THR A 5 58.83 -20.23 4.49
N VAL A 6 58.28 -19.95 5.68
CA VAL A 6 56.82 -19.92 5.93
C VAL A 6 56.52 -19.02 7.14
N PHE A 7 56.40 -17.71 6.95
CA PHE A 7 55.93 -16.81 8.03
C PHE A 7 55.15 -15.62 7.46
N THR A 8 54.10 -15.88 6.68
CA THR A 8 53.28 -14.79 6.10
C THR A 8 51.83 -15.13 5.72
N PRO A 9 51.09 -16.01 6.44
CA PRO A 9 49.62 -15.96 6.30
C PRO A 9 48.85 -15.66 7.60
N ALA A 10 49.45 -15.81 8.77
CA ALA A 10 48.69 -15.78 10.03
C ALA A 10 48.24 -14.37 10.47
N LEU A 11 48.94 -13.30 10.08
CA LEU A 11 48.61 -11.94 10.52
C LEU A 11 47.45 -11.29 9.76
N VAL A 12 47.17 -11.73 8.52
CA VAL A 12 46.10 -11.15 7.68
C VAL A 12 44.72 -11.63 8.13
N ALA A 13 44.61 -12.88 8.60
CA ALA A 13 43.34 -13.46 9.01
C ALA A 13 42.74 -12.82 10.28
N VAL A 14 43.59 -12.31 11.19
CA VAL A 14 43.12 -11.69 12.44
C VAL A 14 42.52 -10.30 12.19
N ALA A 15 43.02 -9.54 11.21
CA ALA A 15 42.51 -8.19 10.91
C ALA A 15 41.10 -8.21 10.29
N CYS A 16 40.73 -9.28 9.57
CA CYS A 16 39.41 -9.39 8.95
C CYS A 16 38.28 -9.76 9.92
N LEU A 17 38.59 -10.42 11.06
CA LEU A 17 37.58 -10.80 12.06
C LEU A 17 37.10 -9.61 12.91
N PHE A 18 37.89 -8.55 13.00
CA PHE A 18 37.51 -7.31 13.70
C PHE A 18 36.65 -6.37 12.83
N GLN A 19 36.38 -6.70 11.57
CA GLN A 19 35.54 -5.89 10.67
C GLN A 19 34.06 -6.27 10.72
N SER A 20 33.68 -7.31 11.49
CA SER A 20 32.31 -7.84 11.51
C SER A 20 31.29 -6.99 12.28
N THR A 21 31.65 -5.80 12.79
CA THR A 21 30.75 -4.99 13.64
C THR A 21 30.46 -3.59 13.09
N ALA A 22 30.19 -3.40 11.80
CA ALA A 22 29.57 -2.15 11.33
C ALA A 22 29.09 -2.24 9.89
N ALA A 23 28.07 -3.05 9.60
CA ALA A 23 27.21 -2.82 8.44
C ALA A 23 25.96 -3.69 8.55
N GLU A 24 25.26 -3.57 9.68
CA GLU A 24 23.85 -3.94 9.73
C GLU A 24 23.11 -2.84 8.96
N GLY A 25 23.21 -2.88 7.64
CA GLY A 25 22.43 -2.02 6.76
C GLY A 25 20.98 -2.43 6.96
N GLN A 26 20.30 -1.77 7.89
CA GLN A 26 18.85 -1.83 8.03
C GLN A 26 18.25 -1.45 6.68
N SER A 27 17.95 -2.45 5.86
CA SER A 27 17.14 -2.27 4.67
C SER A 27 15.70 -2.10 5.15
N SER A 28 15.37 -0.90 5.63
CA SER A 28 13.99 -0.53 5.89
C SER A 28 13.30 -0.37 4.53
N ILE A 29 12.55 -1.38 4.12
CA ILE A 29 11.63 -1.28 2.99
C ILE A 29 10.54 -0.28 3.41
N HIS A 30 10.71 0.99 3.03
CA HIS A 30 9.68 2.00 3.18
C HIS A 30 8.57 1.74 2.15
N VAL A 31 7.52 1.04 2.57
CA VAL A 31 6.27 0.96 1.80
C VAL A 31 5.64 2.34 1.81
N ARG A 32 5.74 3.07 0.69
CA ARG A 32 4.99 4.30 0.49
C ARG A 32 3.57 3.92 0.12
N VAL A 33 2.68 3.89 1.12
CA VAL A 33 1.24 3.84 0.87
C VAL A 33 0.82 5.23 0.45
N HIS A 34 0.46 5.40 -0.82
CA HIS A 34 -0.28 6.57 -1.26
C HIS A 34 -1.71 6.42 -0.73
N VAL A 35 -1.95 6.90 0.49
CA VAL A 35 -3.32 7.17 0.93
C VAL A 35 -3.72 8.44 0.20
N GLU A 36 -4.59 8.31 -0.81
CA GLU A 36 -5.33 9.45 -1.31
C GLU A 36 -6.30 9.84 -0.18
N GLU A 37 -5.81 10.67 0.75
CA GLU A 37 -6.58 11.16 1.87
C GLU A 37 -7.65 12.11 1.31
N SER A 38 -8.90 11.66 1.27
CA SER A 38 -10.01 12.57 1.03
C SER A 38 -10.01 13.59 2.18
N PRO A 39 -10.05 14.91 1.90
CA PRO A 39 -9.81 15.96 2.89
C PRO A 39 -10.81 15.98 4.07
N HIS A 40 -11.94 15.25 3.97
CA HIS A 40 -12.90 15.08 5.06
C HIS A 40 -12.98 13.64 5.61
N GLY A 41 -12.06 12.75 5.21
CA GLY A 41 -12.00 11.37 5.70
C GLY A 41 -13.08 10.44 5.13
N ILE A 42 -13.28 9.30 5.82
CA ILE A 42 -14.28 8.29 5.45
C ILE A 42 -15.66 8.72 5.94
N CYS A 43 -16.68 8.60 5.10
CA CYS A 43 -18.05 8.81 5.56
C CYS A 43 -18.66 7.54 6.15
N TYR A 44 -19.08 7.61 7.41
CA TYR A 44 -19.68 6.49 8.16
C TYR A 44 -21.20 6.57 8.28
N LYS A 45 -21.85 7.45 7.51
CA LYS A 45 -23.29 7.70 7.62
C LYS A 45 -24.08 6.55 7.01
N GLU A 46 -25.03 6.01 7.76
CA GLU A 46 -26.00 5.06 7.23
C GLU A 46 -26.97 5.81 6.31
N CYS A 47 -27.09 5.31 5.07
CA CYS A 47 -27.92 5.91 4.03
C CYS A 47 -29.10 5.00 3.69
N GLU A 48 -30.17 5.59 3.17
CA GLU A 48 -31.30 4.83 2.64
C GLU A 48 -30.88 3.92 1.48
N ALA A 49 -31.68 2.89 1.19
CA ALA A 49 -31.38 1.92 0.14
C ALA A 49 -31.15 2.59 -1.23
N GLY A 50 -29.99 2.32 -1.81
CA GLY A 50 -29.55 2.88 -3.09
C GLY A 50 -28.97 4.29 -3.00
N SER A 51 -28.82 4.84 -1.80
CA SER A 51 -28.03 6.04 -1.54
C SER A 51 -26.73 5.65 -0.82
N TYR A 52 -25.64 6.35 -1.13
CA TYR A 52 -24.32 6.04 -0.60
C TYR A 52 -23.66 7.30 -0.06
N CYS A 53 -22.90 7.14 1.03
CA CYS A 53 -22.09 8.23 1.53
C CYS A 53 -20.69 8.17 0.91
N GLN A 54 -20.27 9.28 0.32
CA GLN A 54 -18.97 9.38 -0.32
C GLN A 54 -17.93 9.87 0.69
N ASN A 55 -16.73 9.31 0.64
CA ASN A 55 -15.58 9.79 1.39
C ASN A 55 -15.33 11.27 1.04
N GLY A 56 -15.18 12.11 2.05
CA GLY A 56 -15.13 13.55 1.84
C GLY A 56 -16.46 14.28 2.07
N THR A 57 -17.56 13.56 2.33
CA THR A 57 -18.88 14.16 2.53
C THR A 57 -19.58 13.64 3.80
N ASP A 58 -20.57 14.39 4.28
CA ASP A 58 -21.48 13.99 5.38
C ASP A 58 -22.92 13.76 4.88
N THR A 59 -23.06 13.61 3.55
CA THR A 59 -24.35 13.56 2.85
C THR A 59 -24.47 12.29 2.03
N CYS A 60 -25.64 11.68 2.12
CA CYS A 60 -26.01 10.53 1.31
C CYS A 60 -26.43 10.99 -0.08
N ILE A 61 -25.80 10.44 -1.12
CA ILE A 61 -26.09 10.76 -2.51
C ILE A 61 -26.58 9.50 -3.21
N LYS A 62 -27.67 9.62 -3.97
CA LYS A 62 -28.17 8.55 -4.82
C LYS A 62 -27.51 8.65 -6.20
N PRO A 63 -26.75 7.63 -6.64
CA PRO A 63 -26.16 7.62 -7.97
C PRO A 63 -27.27 7.67 -9.03
N THR A 64 -27.09 8.51 -10.05
CA THR A 64 -28.05 8.65 -11.16
C THR A 64 -27.40 8.41 -12.51
N GLY A 65 -28.18 7.91 -13.47
CA GLY A 65 -27.70 7.65 -14.82
C GLY A 65 -26.59 6.58 -14.84
N THR A 66 -25.38 6.97 -15.25
CA THR A 66 -24.19 6.10 -15.31
C THR A 66 -23.37 6.10 -14.03
N GLN A 67 -23.74 6.93 -13.05
CA GLN A 67 -23.03 7.00 -11.78
C GLN A 67 -23.16 5.71 -10.99
N CYS A 68 -22.05 5.28 -10.40
CA CYS A 68 -22.01 4.11 -9.54
C CYS A 68 -21.11 4.31 -8.34
N PHE A 69 -21.49 3.75 -7.19
CA PHE A 69 -20.71 3.81 -5.98
C PHE A 69 -19.68 2.67 -5.92
N HIS A 70 -18.40 3.02 -5.78
CA HIS A 70 -17.31 2.09 -5.48
C HIS A 70 -17.14 1.97 -3.96
N PRO A 71 -17.51 0.83 -3.34
CA PRO A 71 -17.38 0.64 -1.89
C PRO A 71 -15.90 0.61 -1.44
N ASP A 72 -15.00 0.07 -2.25
CA ASP A 72 -13.58 -0.04 -1.91
C ASP A 72 -12.87 1.31 -1.84
N LYS A 73 -13.33 2.26 -2.65
CA LYS A 73 -12.78 3.62 -2.73
C LYS A 73 -13.63 4.64 -1.96
N GLY A 74 -14.87 4.27 -1.61
CA GLY A 74 -15.88 5.13 -1.01
C GLY A 74 -16.24 6.33 -1.88
N VAL A 75 -16.28 6.17 -3.22
CA VAL A 75 -16.58 7.28 -4.14
C VAL A 75 -17.66 6.92 -5.15
N ILE A 76 -18.39 7.93 -5.61
CA ILE A 76 -19.31 7.81 -6.74
C ILE A 76 -18.54 8.20 -8.00
N VAL A 77 -18.60 7.35 -9.02
CA VAL A 77 -17.90 7.53 -10.30
C VAL A 77 -18.90 7.60 -11.45
N ASP A 78 -18.78 8.60 -12.32
CA ASP A 78 -19.67 8.79 -13.48
C ASP A 78 -19.41 7.81 -14.64
N GLN A 79 -18.19 7.26 -14.71
CA GLN A 79 -17.74 6.40 -15.80
C GLN A 79 -18.04 4.91 -15.59
N GLY A 80 -18.82 4.57 -14.58
CA GLY A 80 -19.09 3.19 -14.18
C GLY A 80 -17.95 2.56 -13.38
N CYS A 81 -17.97 1.23 -13.27
CA CYS A 81 -17.11 0.50 -12.35
C CYS A 81 -15.78 0.05 -12.96
N ASP A 82 -14.79 -0.23 -12.11
CA ASP A 82 -13.51 -0.81 -12.50
C ASP A 82 -13.69 -2.17 -13.21
N HIS A 83 -12.67 -2.57 -14.00
CA HIS A 83 -12.73 -3.83 -14.73
C HIS A 83 -12.94 -5.04 -13.80
N GLY A 84 -13.93 -5.88 -14.12
CA GLY A 84 -14.33 -6.99 -13.27
C GLY A 84 -15.54 -6.70 -12.39
N PHE A 85 -16.01 -5.45 -12.37
CA PHE A 85 -17.20 -5.04 -11.65
C PHE A 85 -18.27 -4.53 -12.63
N VAL A 86 -19.53 -4.66 -12.22
CA VAL A 86 -20.70 -4.13 -12.93
C VAL A 86 -21.51 -3.25 -11.98
N CYS A 87 -22.12 -2.19 -12.51
CA CYS A 87 -23.02 -1.38 -11.70
C CYS A 87 -24.37 -2.08 -11.57
N LYS A 88 -24.72 -2.51 -10.35
CA LYS A 88 -26.06 -3.02 -10.01
C LYS A 88 -26.61 -2.21 -8.86
N GLU A 89 -27.84 -1.70 -9.02
CA GLU A 89 -28.53 -0.91 -7.99
C GLU A 89 -27.71 0.30 -7.49
N GLY A 90 -26.95 0.93 -8.40
CA GLY A 90 -26.10 2.09 -8.09
C GLY A 90 -24.81 1.73 -7.35
N LYS A 91 -24.48 0.45 -7.17
CA LYS A 91 -23.24 -0.02 -6.54
C LYS A 91 -22.44 -0.91 -7.47
N CYS A 92 -21.12 -0.76 -7.43
CA CYS A 92 -20.20 -1.64 -8.11
C CYS A 92 -20.12 -2.98 -7.39
N VAL A 93 -20.51 -4.04 -8.09
CA VAL A 93 -20.46 -5.42 -7.61
C VAL A 93 -19.62 -6.27 -8.55
N TYR A 94 -18.93 -7.27 -8.02
CA TYR A 94 -18.15 -8.19 -8.84
C TYR A 94 -19.06 -8.93 -9.83
N LYS A 95 -18.57 -9.10 -11.06
CA LYS A 95 -19.33 -9.65 -12.19
C LYS A 95 -19.39 -11.18 -12.19
#